data_AF-A0A356ID20-F1
#
_entry.id   AF-A0A356ID20-F1
#
_cell.length_a   1.000
_cell.length_b   1.000
_cell.length_c   1.000
_cell.angle_alpha   90.00
_cell.angle_beta   90.00
_cell.angle_gamma   90.00
#
_symmetry.space_group_name_H-M   'P 1'
#
loop_
_entity.id
_entity.type
_entity.pdbx_description
1 polymer ?
#
loop_
_entity_poly.entity_id
_entity_poly.type
_entity_poly.pdbx_seq_one_letter_code
_entity_poly.pdbx_strand_id
1 'polypeptide(L)'
;MTNTGFFVREFPLVLAVITWTCIVLAIWFLLKPKNASWIFSNQSANDRRQTVAYKRGGLLLLLMGAAGFAPSLYIILTTGVVWSVNQQKPHIDVDAALWVHIVLTSIWLCLVGIQLLTGDKTSRRKTHRINGRVVAFTAIVGTALAGGWVWTFIHDFSEGVDGPFFQAGIYTWIMGFGVAINTTLAVVYARQRNFLLHKDYALMMLFWTFDPAVHRLWMWLMRLACWDCWEPQYTAGLGTVFAKLPANLFLVAWALIMCAYAGRLNKIIVANVAVQYLFWVRGTYRVVVVSMGTVSAASIAGISLALGLALLLTGQHASKMIASRFSNKV
;
A
#
# COMPACT_ATOMS: atom_id res chain seq x y z
N MET A 1 7.30 -32.53 13.46
CA MET A 1 7.28 -31.70 12.23
C MET A 1 8.06 -30.45 12.55
N THR A 2 9.12 -30.15 11.80
CA THR A 2 9.90 -28.92 12.02
C THR A 2 9.02 -27.70 11.75
N ASN A 3 9.06 -26.69 12.63
CA ASN A 3 8.27 -25.46 12.50
C ASN A 3 8.38 -24.80 11.11
N THR A 4 9.48 -25.02 10.39
CA THR A 4 9.69 -24.61 8.99
C THR A 4 8.60 -25.09 8.02
N GLY A 5 8.06 -26.30 8.19
CA GLY A 5 7.02 -26.84 7.29
C GLY A 5 5.70 -26.06 7.40
N PHE A 6 5.26 -25.76 8.62
CA PHE A 6 4.05 -24.97 8.84
C PHE A 6 4.22 -23.53 8.33
N PHE A 7 5.35 -22.89 8.58
CA PHE A 7 5.57 -21.49 8.18
C PHE A 7 5.77 -21.26 6.69
N VAL A 8 6.32 -22.24 5.97
CA VAL A 8 6.51 -22.13 4.52
C VAL A 8 5.27 -22.60 3.75
N ARG A 9 4.50 -23.56 4.28
CA ARG A 9 3.37 -24.18 3.57
C ARG A 9 2.00 -23.68 4.04
N GLU A 10 1.75 -23.68 5.35
CA GLU A 10 0.40 -23.49 5.92
C GLU A 10 0.16 -22.04 6.40
N PHE A 11 1.20 -21.36 6.87
CA PHE A 11 1.07 -19.99 7.38
C PHE A 11 0.70 -18.97 6.30
N PRO A 12 1.21 -19.04 5.05
CA PRO A 12 0.70 -18.21 3.95
C PRO A 12 -0.77 -18.48 3.65
N LEU A 13 -1.27 -19.71 3.84
CA LEU A 13 -2.68 -20.07 3.66
C LEU A 13 -3.55 -19.50 4.79
N VAL A 14 -3.11 -19.59 6.05
CA VAL A 14 -3.81 -18.99 7.20
C VAL A 14 -3.84 -17.47 7.08
N LEU A 15 -2.72 -16.84 6.71
CA LEU A 15 -2.67 -15.41 6.42
C LEU A 15 -3.57 -15.06 5.24
N ALA A 16 -3.59 -15.86 4.18
CA ALA A 16 -4.53 -15.65 3.07
C ALA A 16 -5.98 -15.71 3.56
N VAL A 17 -6.36 -16.66 4.42
CA VAL A 17 -7.73 -16.78 4.96
C VAL A 17 -8.10 -15.59 5.85
N ILE A 18 -7.21 -15.15 6.75
CA ILE A 18 -7.45 -13.96 7.60
C ILE A 18 -7.54 -12.71 6.73
N THR A 19 -6.63 -12.57 5.75
CA THR A 19 -6.66 -11.49 4.76
C THR A 19 -7.98 -11.49 4.00
N TRP A 20 -8.40 -12.64 3.48
CA TRP A 20 -9.66 -12.81 2.76
C TRP A 20 -10.85 -12.52 3.66
N THR A 21 -10.81 -12.88 4.94
CA THR A 21 -11.87 -12.59 5.90
C THR A 21 -11.95 -11.09 6.19
N CYS A 22 -10.82 -10.42 6.45
CA CYS A 22 -10.77 -8.97 6.62
C CYS A 22 -11.17 -8.21 5.35
N ILE A 23 -10.78 -8.72 4.17
CA ILE A 23 -11.19 -8.21 2.86
C ILE A 23 -12.69 -8.40 2.66
N VAL A 24 -13.25 -9.57 2.98
CA VAL A 24 -14.69 -9.85 2.86
C VAL A 24 -15.48 -8.98 3.84
N LEU A 25 -15.01 -8.79 5.07
CA LEU A 25 -15.64 -7.91 6.06
C LEU A 25 -15.55 -6.44 5.66
N ALA A 26 -14.39 -6.01 5.14
CA ALA A 26 -14.23 -4.67 4.57
C ALA A 26 -15.15 -4.50 3.37
N ILE A 27 -15.11 -5.39 2.38
CA ILE A 27 -16.00 -5.39 1.20
C ILE A 27 -17.47 -5.39 1.64
N TRP A 28 -17.88 -6.20 2.61
CA TRP A 28 -19.24 -6.23 3.14
C TRP A 28 -19.66 -4.88 3.74
N PHE A 29 -18.78 -4.25 4.51
CA PHE A 29 -18.95 -2.90 5.04
C PHE A 29 -19.00 -1.83 3.92
N LEU A 30 -18.20 -2.04 2.88
CA LEU A 30 -18.11 -1.21 1.66
C LEU A 30 -19.32 -1.39 0.72
N LEU A 31 -20.02 -2.51 0.78
CA LEU A 31 -21.15 -2.87 -0.08
C LEU A 31 -22.53 -2.59 0.53
N LYS A 32 -22.62 -2.14 1.80
CA LYS A 32 -23.85 -1.54 2.36
C LYS A 32 -23.86 -0.01 2.18
N PRO A 33 -24.50 0.55 1.14
CA PRO A 33 -24.62 1.98 0.93
C PRO A 33 -25.68 2.65 1.82
N LYS A 34 -26.65 1.87 2.34
CA LYS A 34 -27.90 2.39 2.93
C LYS A 34 -27.74 3.21 4.21
N ASN A 35 -26.63 3.05 4.96
CA ASN A 35 -26.47 3.69 6.28
C ASN A 35 -25.50 4.89 6.31
N ALA A 36 -24.99 5.35 5.16
CA ALA A 36 -23.99 6.43 5.10
C ALA A 36 -24.61 7.81 4.76
N SER A 37 -25.78 8.14 5.32
CA SER A 37 -26.51 9.40 5.07
C SER A 37 -25.72 10.66 5.46
N TRP A 38 -24.85 10.57 6.47
CA TRP A 38 -24.01 11.67 6.97
C TRP A 38 -22.83 12.12 6.08
N ILE A 39 -22.55 11.42 4.97
CA ILE A 39 -21.35 11.68 4.14
C ILE A 39 -21.66 12.41 2.83
N PHE A 40 -22.89 12.39 2.30
CA PHE A 40 -23.14 12.82 0.92
C PHE A 40 -24.25 13.88 0.83
N SER A 41 -23.95 15.04 0.26
CA SER A 41 -24.95 16.04 -0.16
C SER A 41 -25.10 16.05 -1.68
N ASN A 42 -26.34 16.07 -2.20
CA ASN A 42 -26.74 16.37 -3.58
C ASN A 42 -25.71 16.01 -4.67
N GLN A 43 -25.45 14.72 -4.87
CA GLN A 43 -24.59 14.21 -5.94
C GLN A 43 -25.36 13.25 -6.84
N SER A 44 -24.98 13.19 -8.13
CA SER A 44 -25.46 12.14 -9.04
C SER A 44 -25.11 10.75 -8.47
N ALA A 45 -25.87 9.71 -8.84
CA ALA A 45 -25.61 8.35 -8.37
C ALA A 45 -24.19 7.87 -8.68
N ASN A 46 -23.64 8.29 -9.84
CA ASN A 46 -22.28 7.97 -10.28
C ASN A 46 -21.21 8.70 -9.45
N ASP A 47 -21.38 10.01 -9.21
CA ASP A 47 -20.44 10.80 -8.40
C ASP A 47 -20.43 10.35 -6.94
N ARG A 48 -21.61 9.99 -6.41
CA ARG A 48 -21.74 9.42 -5.07
C ARG A 48 -21.00 8.10 -4.96
N ARG A 49 -21.16 7.19 -5.92
CA ARG A 49 -20.45 5.89 -5.95
C ARG A 49 -18.94 6.08 -5.94
N GLN A 50 -18.42 6.95 -6.82
CA GLN A 50 -17.00 7.26 -6.87
C GLN A 50 -16.51 7.81 -5.53
N THR A 51 -17.21 8.80 -4.97
CA THR A 51 -16.83 9.40 -3.67
C THR A 51 -16.85 8.38 -2.54
N VAL A 52 -17.85 7.49 -2.48
CA VAL A 52 -17.92 6.36 -1.54
C VAL A 52 -16.68 5.48 -1.69
N ALA A 53 -16.37 5.06 -2.91
CA ALA A 53 -15.24 4.18 -3.19
C ALA A 53 -13.91 4.82 -2.74
N TYR A 54 -13.65 6.06 -3.13
CA TYR A 54 -12.42 6.77 -2.78
C TYR A 54 -12.29 6.99 -1.27
N LYS A 55 -13.35 7.46 -0.61
CA LYS A 55 -13.30 7.73 0.84
C LYS A 55 -13.11 6.46 1.64
N ARG A 56 -13.88 5.42 1.34
CA ARG A 56 -13.81 4.18 2.11
C ARG A 56 -12.53 3.39 1.79
N GLY A 57 -12.09 3.38 0.55
CA GLY A 57 -10.82 2.76 0.14
C GLY A 57 -9.62 3.46 0.77
N GLY A 58 -9.59 4.80 0.74
CA GLY A 58 -8.57 5.60 1.41
C GLY A 58 -8.60 5.43 2.93
N LEU A 59 -9.78 5.37 3.55
CA LEU A 59 -9.93 5.11 4.98
C LEU A 59 -9.40 3.74 5.38
N LEU A 60 -9.67 2.70 4.58
CA LEU A 60 -9.14 1.36 4.84
C LEU A 60 -7.61 1.35 4.83
N LEU A 61 -6.98 1.97 3.81
CA LEU A 61 -5.52 2.11 3.79
C LEU A 61 -5.00 2.93 4.98
N LEU A 62 -5.69 4.01 5.35
CA LEU A 62 -5.33 4.84 6.49
C LEU A 62 -5.34 4.05 7.80
N LEU A 63 -6.40 3.27 8.05
CA LEU A 63 -6.53 2.45 9.25
C LEU A 63 -5.47 1.35 9.30
N MET A 64 -5.23 0.66 8.18
CA MET A 64 -4.21 -0.37 8.12
C MET A 64 -2.80 0.19 8.26
N GLY A 65 -2.53 1.34 7.63
CA GLY A 65 -1.24 2.01 7.78
C GLY A 65 -1.00 2.52 9.20
N ALA A 66 -2.02 3.10 9.82
CA ALA A 66 -1.98 3.49 11.23
C ALA A 66 -1.71 2.26 12.13
N ALA A 67 -2.40 1.14 11.90
CA ALA A 67 -2.18 -0.09 12.64
C ALA A 67 -0.76 -0.66 12.46
N GLY A 68 -0.18 -0.53 11.26
CA GLY A 68 1.19 -0.95 10.99
C GLY A 68 2.25 -0.11 11.71
N PHE A 69 2.04 1.19 11.85
CA PHE A 69 3.01 2.11 12.46
C PHE A 69 2.78 2.39 13.95
N ALA A 70 1.55 2.26 14.45
CA ALA A 70 1.20 2.59 15.84
C ALA A 70 2.09 1.89 16.88
N PRO A 71 2.45 0.59 16.75
CA PRO A 71 3.35 -0.04 17.73
C PRO A 71 4.74 0.60 17.74
N SER A 72 5.31 0.94 16.58
CA SER A 72 6.61 1.61 16.50
C SER A 72 6.57 3.03 17.08
N LEU A 73 5.49 3.78 16.83
CA LEU A 73 5.31 5.11 17.41
C LEU A 73 5.14 5.05 18.93
N TYR A 74 4.39 4.07 19.43
CA TYR A 74 4.23 3.84 20.86
C TYR A 74 5.58 3.58 21.53
N ILE A 75 6.40 2.68 20.97
CA ILE A 75 7.74 2.39 21.50
C ILE A 75 8.62 3.65 21.49
N ILE A 76 8.61 4.44 20.42
CA ILE A 76 9.36 5.70 20.35
C ILE A 76 8.91 6.65 21.46
N LEU A 77 7.60 6.79 21.70
CA LEU A 77 7.06 7.69 22.71
C LEU A 77 7.38 7.24 24.15
N THR A 78 7.45 5.93 24.41
CA THR A 78 7.71 5.41 25.76
C THR A 78 9.19 5.22 26.08
N THR A 79 10.04 5.02 25.06
CA THR A 79 11.45 4.68 25.26
C THR A 79 12.42 5.68 24.64
N GLY A 80 11.96 6.56 23.76
CA GLY A 80 12.81 7.43 22.95
C GLY A 80 13.53 6.72 21.79
N VAL A 81 13.34 5.41 21.64
CA VAL A 81 14.08 4.57 20.69
C VAL A 81 13.24 4.23 19.47
N VAL A 82 13.82 4.43 18.27
CA VAL A 82 13.23 3.95 17.01
C VAL A 82 13.38 2.44 16.93
N TRP A 83 12.27 1.72 16.75
CA TRP A 83 12.27 0.25 16.76
C TRP A 83 12.23 -0.35 15.35
N SER A 84 13.15 -1.27 15.06
CA SER A 84 13.11 -2.09 13.85
C SER A 84 12.27 -3.35 14.08
N VAL A 85 11.09 -3.40 13.44
CA VAL A 85 10.22 -4.59 13.50
C VAL A 85 10.90 -5.81 12.87
N ASN A 86 11.64 -5.59 11.79
CA ASN A 86 12.37 -6.62 11.07
C ASN A 86 13.47 -7.25 11.94
N GLN A 87 14.30 -6.42 12.56
CA GLN A 87 15.47 -6.89 13.30
C GLN A 87 15.19 -7.15 14.79
N GLN A 88 13.97 -6.88 15.25
CA GLN A 88 13.57 -7.01 16.66
C GLN A 88 14.52 -6.33 17.65
N LYS A 89 15.05 -5.18 17.26
CA LYS A 89 16.00 -4.42 18.06
C LYS A 89 15.84 -2.93 17.81
N PRO A 90 16.40 -2.08 18.69
CA PRO A 90 16.61 -0.67 18.39
C PRO A 90 17.20 -0.52 16.99
N HIS A 91 16.60 0.36 16.20
CA HIS A 91 17.13 0.71 14.90
C HIS A 91 18.47 1.39 15.14
N ILE A 92 19.54 0.84 14.56
CA ILE A 92 20.91 1.35 14.75
C ILE A 92 21.21 2.51 13.80
N ASP A 93 20.57 2.51 12.64
CA ASP A 93 20.78 3.49 11.57
C ASP A 93 19.80 4.66 11.66
N VAL A 94 19.76 5.30 12.83
CA VAL A 94 18.89 6.46 13.09
C VAL A 94 19.65 7.74 12.81
N ASP A 95 19.44 8.29 11.62
CA ASP A 95 20.02 9.55 11.18
C ASP A 95 18.97 10.67 11.06
N ALA A 96 19.42 11.86 10.64
CA ALA A 96 18.54 12.99 10.41
C ALA A 96 17.47 12.71 9.33
N ALA A 97 17.79 11.93 8.31
CA ALA A 97 16.85 11.59 7.25
C ALA A 97 15.71 10.70 7.78
N LEU A 98 16.02 9.72 8.62
CA LEU A 98 15.03 8.86 9.25
C LEU A 98 14.12 9.66 10.20
N TRP A 99 14.66 10.59 10.98
CA TRP A 99 13.84 11.47 11.83
C TRP A 99 12.90 12.36 11.02
N VAL A 100 13.41 12.99 9.95
CA VAL A 100 12.58 13.77 9.03
C VAL A 100 11.47 12.90 8.43
N HIS A 101 11.80 11.68 8.01
CA HIS A 101 10.81 10.71 7.54
C HIS A 101 9.73 10.43 8.58
N ILE A 102 10.10 10.04 9.81
CA ILE A 102 9.16 9.70 10.88
C ILE A 102 8.21 10.87 11.19
N VAL A 103 8.76 12.08 11.37
CA VAL A 103 7.95 13.26 11.72
C VAL A 103 6.99 13.61 10.58
N LEU A 104 7.50 13.72 9.35
CA LEU A 104 6.68 14.16 8.22
C LEU A 104 5.65 13.10 7.79
N THR A 105 5.95 11.80 7.90
CA THR A 105 4.97 10.74 7.61
C THR A 105 3.89 10.62 8.68
N SER A 106 4.22 10.88 9.95
CA SER A 106 3.23 10.97 11.04
C SER A 106 2.26 12.12 10.80
N ILE A 107 2.78 13.30 10.41
CA ILE A 107 1.96 14.44 10.00
C ILE A 107 1.11 14.08 8.77
N TRP A 108 1.72 13.48 7.75
CA TRP A 108 1.03 13.06 6.52
C TRP A 108 -0.17 12.15 6.83
N LEU A 109 -0.03 11.17 7.73
CA LEU A 109 -1.08 10.23 8.10
C LEU A 109 -2.32 10.98 8.64
N CYS A 110 -2.12 11.93 9.54
CA CYS A 110 -3.19 12.78 10.08
C CYS A 110 -3.84 13.64 8.99
N LEU A 111 -3.03 14.27 8.14
CA LEU A 111 -3.51 15.18 7.09
C LEU A 111 -4.29 14.45 5.98
N VAL A 112 -3.95 13.19 5.67
CA VAL A 112 -4.72 12.33 4.76
C VAL A 112 -6.12 12.07 5.31
N GLY A 113 -6.26 11.79 6.61
CA GLY A 113 -7.57 11.69 7.26
C GLY A 113 -8.41 12.95 7.05
N ILE A 114 -7.80 14.12 7.24
CA ILE A 114 -8.47 15.41 7.00
C ILE A 114 -8.81 15.60 5.50
N GLN A 115 -7.97 15.16 4.56
CA GLN A 115 -8.27 15.20 3.13
C GLN A 115 -9.52 14.39 2.80
N LEU A 116 -9.61 13.16 3.32
CA LEU A 116 -10.77 12.27 3.12
C LEU A 116 -12.05 12.87 3.72
N LEU A 117 -11.96 13.58 4.85
CA LEU A 117 -13.11 14.23 5.50
C LEU A 117 -13.59 15.53 4.81
N THR A 118 -12.74 16.17 4.00
CA THR A 118 -13.01 17.50 3.44
C THR A 118 -13.29 17.51 1.94
N GLY A 119 -12.89 16.48 1.18
CA GLY A 119 -12.84 16.50 -0.29
C GLY A 119 -14.15 16.63 -1.07
N ASP A 120 -15.31 16.45 -0.44
CA ASP A 120 -16.63 16.52 -1.08
C ASP A 120 -17.56 17.60 -0.48
N LYS A 121 -17.05 18.40 0.46
CA LYS A 121 -17.82 19.44 1.16
C LYS A 121 -17.45 20.82 0.66
N THR A 122 -18.38 21.50 -0.02
CA THR A 122 -18.18 22.87 -0.54
C THR A 122 -17.77 23.84 0.57
N SER A 123 -18.39 23.73 1.75
CA SER A 123 -18.07 24.55 2.93
C SER A 123 -16.64 24.37 3.45
N ARG A 124 -15.96 23.26 3.11
CA ARG A 124 -14.60 22.94 3.56
C ARG A 124 -13.55 23.05 2.46
N ARG A 125 -13.91 23.63 1.30
CA ARG A 125 -13.04 23.70 0.11
C ARG A 125 -11.72 24.42 0.37
N LYS A 126 -11.72 25.50 1.16
CA LYS A 126 -10.50 26.23 1.54
C LYS A 126 -9.56 25.33 2.33
N THR A 127 -10.08 24.68 3.37
CA THR A 127 -9.33 23.72 4.20
C THR A 127 -8.79 22.57 3.37
N HIS A 128 -9.62 21.96 2.51
CA HIS A 128 -9.21 20.88 1.61
C HIS A 128 -8.00 21.27 0.74
N ARG A 129 -8.02 22.47 0.16
CA ARG A 129 -6.92 22.96 -0.70
C ARG A 129 -5.63 23.25 0.08
N ILE A 130 -5.73 23.92 1.22
CA ILE A 130 -4.56 24.25 2.05
C ILE A 130 -3.93 22.97 2.56
N ASN A 131 -4.75 22.10 3.18
CA ASN A 131 -4.30 20.81 3.67
C ASN A 131 -3.71 19.95 2.53
N GLY A 132 -4.29 19.98 1.33
CA GLY A 132 -3.81 19.20 0.19
C GLY A 132 -2.40 19.58 -0.26
N ARG A 133 -2.01 20.84 -0.11
CA ARG A 133 -0.62 21.29 -0.36
C ARG A 133 0.34 20.72 0.67
N VAL A 134 -0.06 20.72 1.94
CA VAL A 134 0.76 20.17 3.03
C VAL A 134 0.90 18.65 2.88
N VAL A 135 -0.17 17.94 2.53
CA VAL A 135 -0.13 16.50 2.20
C VAL A 135 0.84 16.22 1.06
N ALA A 136 0.79 17.02 -0.01
CA ALA A 136 1.71 16.83 -1.13
C ALA A 136 3.17 17.06 -0.72
N PHE A 137 3.43 18.10 0.09
CA PHE A 137 4.76 18.37 0.63
C PHE A 137 5.26 17.22 1.50
N THR A 138 4.47 16.76 2.47
CA THR A 138 4.89 15.69 3.38
C THR A 138 5.03 14.33 2.68
N ALA A 139 4.23 14.06 1.64
CA ALA A 139 4.40 12.88 0.79
C ALA A 139 5.75 12.92 0.05
N ILE A 140 6.08 14.03 -0.60
CA ILE A 140 7.33 14.16 -1.37
C ILE A 140 8.53 14.18 -0.42
N VAL A 141 8.57 15.10 0.55
CA VAL A 141 9.75 15.29 1.38
C VAL A 141 9.90 14.18 2.41
N GLY A 142 8.83 13.85 3.13
CA GLY A 142 8.88 12.83 4.19
C GLY A 142 8.96 11.41 3.65
N THR A 143 8.13 11.07 2.67
CA THR A 143 8.05 9.68 2.20
C THR A 143 9.04 9.40 1.07
N ALA A 144 8.96 10.15 -0.04
CA ALA A 144 9.77 9.85 -1.22
C ALA A 144 11.24 10.22 -1.06
N LEU A 145 11.54 11.44 -0.61
CA LEU A 145 12.92 11.92 -0.47
C LEU A 145 13.60 11.32 0.75
N ALA A 146 13.16 11.70 1.96
CA ALA A 146 13.86 11.36 3.20
C ALA A 146 13.92 9.84 3.43
N GLY A 147 12.77 9.17 3.49
CA GLY A 147 12.71 7.71 3.71
C GLY A 147 12.99 6.88 2.46
N GLY A 148 12.58 7.37 1.28
CA GLY A 148 12.65 6.61 0.03
C GLY A 148 14.02 6.60 -0.62
N TRP A 149 14.63 7.77 -0.81
CA TRP A 149 15.86 7.91 -1.59
C TRP A 149 17.10 8.23 -0.76
N VAL A 150 17.01 9.20 0.16
CA VAL A 150 18.17 9.66 0.94
C VAL A 150 18.61 8.57 1.91
N TRP A 151 17.69 8.06 2.73
CA TRP A 151 18.03 7.04 3.72
C TRP A 151 18.56 5.75 3.05
N THR A 152 17.93 5.30 1.97
CA THR A 152 18.37 4.10 1.24
C THR A 152 19.71 4.29 0.52
N PHE A 153 19.99 5.49 0.00
CA PHE A 153 21.28 5.79 -0.59
C PHE A 153 22.40 5.73 0.46
N ILE A 154 22.14 6.22 1.67
CA ILE A 154 23.11 6.21 2.78
C ILE A 154 23.32 4.79 3.31
N HIS A 155 22.25 3.99 3.45
CA HIS A 155 22.30 2.71 4.16
C HIS A 155 22.22 1.51 3.23
N ASP A 156 21.15 1.36 2.45
CA ASP A 156 20.91 0.16 1.61
C ASP A 156 21.90 0.00 0.46
N PHE A 157 22.50 1.11 -0.02
CA PHE A 157 23.46 1.14 -1.13
C PHE A 157 24.91 1.35 -0.70
N SER A 158 25.19 1.45 0.61
CA SER A 158 26.53 1.71 1.15
C SER A 158 27.57 0.65 0.72
N GLU A 159 27.16 -0.61 0.62
CA GLU A 159 28.00 -1.74 0.23
C GLU A 159 28.00 -2.01 -1.30
N GLY A 160 27.38 -1.13 -2.10
CA GLY A 160 27.33 -1.27 -3.56
C GLY A 160 26.34 -2.33 -4.06
N VAL A 161 26.50 -2.74 -5.32
CA VAL A 161 25.54 -3.61 -6.03
C VAL A 161 25.47 -5.04 -5.50
N ASP A 162 26.56 -5.51 -4.89
CA ASP A 162 26.66 -6.85 -4.31
C ASP A 162 26.27 -6.87 -2.82
N GLY A 163 25.91 -5.70 -2.25
CA GLY A 163 25.48 -5.57 -0.87
C GLY A 163 24.17 -6.32 -0.56
N PRO A 164 24.00 -6.85 0.66
CA PRO A 164 22.84 -7.66 1.03
C PRO A 164 21.51 -6.90 0.97
N PHE A 165 21.55 -5.56 1.10
CA PHE A 165 20.37 -4.69 1.11
C PHE A 165 20.08 -4.02 -0.24
N PHE A 166 20.94 -4.17 -1.24
CA PHE A 166 20.81 -3.48 -2.54
C PHE A 166 19.43 -3.71 -3.19
N GLN A 167 18.91 -4.93 -3.12
CA GLN A 167 17.60 -5.26 -3.68
C GLN A 167 16.43 -4.62 -2.90
N ALA A 168 16.57 -4.46 -1.58
CA ALA A 168 15.59 -3.74 -0.77
C ALA A 168 15.64 -2.23 -1.08
N GLY A 169 16.83 -1.67 -1.29
CA GLY A 169 17.02 -0.28 -1.71
C GLY A 169 16.37 0.03 -3.06
N ILE A 170 16.53 -0.84 -4.07
CA ILE A 170 15.86 -0.69 -5.38
C ILE A 170 14.33 -0.66 -5.20
N TYR A 171 13.79 -1.59 -4.42
CA TYR A 171 12.36 -1.66 -4.14
C TYR A 171 11.87 -0.33 -3.54
N THR A 172 12.58 0.17 -2.53
CA THR A 172 12.25 1.42 -1.84
C THR A 172 12.38 2.64 -2.74
N TRP A 173 13.35 2.66 -3.65
CA TRP A 173 13.46 3.72 -4.67
C TRP A 173 12.27 3.74 -5.62
N ILE A 174 11.83 2.58 -6.12
CA ILE A 174 10.65 2.47 -6.99
C ILE A 174 9.40 2.98 -6.27
N MET A 175 9.23 2.65 -4.98
CA MET A 175 8.15 3.23 -4.18
C MET A 175 8.28 4.76 -4.08
N GLY A 176 9.48 5.28 -3.81
CA GLY A 176 9.75 6.72 -3.76
C GLY A 176 9.37 7.42 -5.06
N PHE A 177 9.72 6.84 -6.21
CA PHE A 177 9.27 7.34 -7.52
C PHE A 177 7.75 7.26 -7.67
N GLY A 178 7.14 6.15 -7.27
CA GLY A 178 5.68 5.98 -7.24
C GLY A 178 4.99 7.10 -6.47
N VAL A 179 5.46 7.41 -5.26
CA VAL A 179 4.94 8.50 -4.43
C VAL A 179 5.18 9.85 -5.11
N ALA A 180 6.40 10.15 -5.54
CA ALA A 180 6.78 11.46 -6.09
C ALA A 180 6.01 11.79 -7.39
N ILE A 181 5.98 10.85 -8.35
CA ILE A 181 5.32 11.02 -9.65
C ILE A 181 3.82 11.19 -9.46
N ASN A 182 3.18 10.29 -8.70
CA ASN A 182 1.74 10.35 -8.49
C ASN A 182 1.33 11.61 -7.70
N THR A 183 2.12 12.01 -6.69
CA THR A 183 1.85 13.26 -5.95
C THR A 183 1.96 14.48 -6.86
N THR A 184 3.03 14.56 -7.65
CA THR A 184 3.28 15.70 -8.56
C THR A 184 2.17 15.82 -9.59
N LEU A 185 1.81 14.71 -10.24
CA LEU A 185 0.75 14.70 -11.24
C LEU A 185 -0.63 14.99 -10.62
N ALA A 186 -0.90 14.51 -9.41
CA ALA A 186 -2.12 14.87 -8.69
C ALA A 186 -2.20 16.40 -8.50
N VAL A 187 -1.11 17.06 -8.11
CA VAL A 187 -1.07 18.52 -7.94
C VAL A 187 -1.22 19.25 -9.28
N VAL A 188 -0.54 18.80 -10.33
CA VAL A 188 -0.62 19.38 -11.68
C VAL A 188 -2.06 19.33 -12.20
N TYR A 189 -2.70 18.17 -12.16
CA TYR A 189 -4.08 18.02 -12.63
C TYR A 189 -5.09 18.77 -11.75
N ALA A 190 -4.82 18.92 -10.45
CA ALA A 190 -5.63 19.79 -9.59
C ALA A 190 -5.56 21.26 -10.02
N ARG A 191 -4.38 21.76 -10.40
CA ARG A 191 -4.18 23.13 -10.91
C ARG A 191 -4.86 23.33 -12.26
N GLN A 192 -4.80 22.32 -13.13
CA GLN A 192 -5.50 22.29 -14.42
C GLN A 192 -7.01 22.09 -14.31
N ARG A 193 -7.55 21.93 -13.08
CA ARG A 193 -8.97 21.63 -12.81
C ARG A 193 -9.47 20.32 -13.43
N ASN A 194 -8.56 19.42 -13.81
CA ASN A 194 -8.90 18.06 -14.22
C ASN A 194 -9.03 17.18 -12.98
N PHE A 195 -10.18 17.29 -12.30
CA PHE A 195 -10.41 16.61 -11.02
C PHE A 195 -10.52 15.09 -11.15
N LEU A 196 -10.81 14.58 -12.34
CA LEU A 196 -10.82 13.15 -12.61
C LEU A 196 -9.41 12.60 -12.51
N LEU A 197 -8.48 13.09 -13.35
CA LEU A 197 -7.10 12.62 -13.30
C LEU A 197 -6.43 12.91 -11.96
N HIS A 198 -6.71 14.07 -11.36
CA HIS A 198 -6.26 14.36 -9.99
C HIS A 198 -6.62 13.24 -9.00
N LYS A 199 -7.87 12.75 -9.00
CA LYS A 199 -8.30 11.68 -8.10
C LYS A 199 -7.56 10.37 -8.33
N ASP A 200 -7.30 10.02 -9.60
CA ASP A 200 -6.59 8.77 -9.91
C ASP A 200 -5.15 8.81 -9.40
N TYR A 201 -4.43 9.91 -9.68
CA TYR A 201 -3.08 10.10 -9.18
C TYR A 201 -3.02 10.26 -7.66
N ALA A 202 -4.00 10.95 -7.05
CA ALA A 202 -4.09 11.03 -5.59
C ALA A 202 -4.31 9.65 -4.96
N LEU A 203 -5.12 8.80 -5.58
CA LEU A 203 -5.33 7.43 -5.10
C LEU A 203 -4.06 6.59 -5.22
N MET A 204 -3.34 6.70 -6.34
CA MET A 204 -2.08 5.98 -6.53
C MET A 204 -0.97 6.51 -5.63
N MET A 205 -0.99 7.80 -5.26
CA MET A 205 -0.13 8.32 -4.20
C MET A 205 -0.41 7.62 -2.86
N LEU A 206 -1.68 7.46 -2.46
CA LEU A 206 -2.02 6.70 -1.25
C LEU A 206 -1.55 5.24 -1.35
N PHE A 207 -1.78 4.60 -2.50
CA PHE A 207 -1.36 3.22 -2.76
C PHE A 207 0.13 3.01 -2.48
N TRP A 208 1.00 3.87 -3.01
CA TRP A 208 2.44 3.76 -2.80
C TRP A 208 2.88 4.15 -1.40
N THR A 209 2.32 5.21 -0.82
CA THR A 209 2.73 5.65 0.53
C THR A 209 2.33 4.63 1.61
N PHE A 210 1.20 3.93 1.43
CA PHE A 210 0.74 2.94 2.41
C PHE A 210 1.39 1.56 2.25
N ASP A 211 2.15 1.31 1.18
CA ASP A 211 2.84 0.04 0.99
C ASP A 211 3.81 -0.36 2.13
N PRO A 212 4.73 0.50 2.59
CA PRO A 212 5.57 0.17 3.75
C PRO A 212 4.74 0.02 5.03
N ALA A 213 3.62 0.74 5.14
CA ALA A 213 2.73 0.71 6.30
C ALA A 213 2.00 -0.63 6.43
N VAL A 214 1.39 -1.09 5.32
CA VAL A 214 0.71 -2.38 5.23
C VAL A 214 1.71 -3.52 5.38
N HIS A 215 2.90 -3.42 4.79
CA HIS A 215 3.96 -4.40 5.02
C HIS A 215 4.34 -4.50 6.49
N ARG A 216 4.48 -3.36 7.18
CA ARG A 216 4.76 -3.33 8.62
C ARG A 216 3.64 -3.95 9.45
N LEU A 217 2.37 -3.72 9.10
CA LEU A 217 1.24 -4.40 9.72
C LEU A 217 1.39 -5.93 9.59
N TRP A 218 1.73 -6.45 8.41
CA TRP A 218 1.95 -7.89 8.24
C TRP A 218 3.11 -8.40 9.08
N MET A 219 4.20 -7.66 9.21
CA MET A 219 5.30 -8.05 10.13
C MET A 219 4.81 -8.15 11.58
N TRP A 220 3.97 -7.22 12.05
CA TRP A 220 3.36 -7.31 13.39
C TRP A 220 2.37 -8.46 13.54
N LEU A 221 1.57 -8.76 12.52
CA LEU A 221 0.64 -9.89 12.57
C LEU A 221 1.39 -11.22 12.60
N MET A 222 2.49 -11.32 11.84
CA MET A 222 3.38 -12.47 11.91
C MET A 222 3.98 -12.60 13.32
N ARG A 223 4.40 -11.48 13.94
CA ARG A 223 4.82 -11.44 15.35
C ARG A 223 3.82 -12.04 16.31
N LEU A 224 2.58 -11.60 16.24
CA LEU A 224 1.54 -12.09 17.11
C LEU A 224 1.28 -13.59 16.93
N ALA A 225 1.43 -14.10 15.70
CA ALA A 225 1.14 -15.49 15.39
C ALA A 225 2.27 -16.47 15.74
N CYS A 226 3.54 -16.05 15.63
CA CYS A 226 4.67 -16.97 15.66
C CYS A 226 5.93 -16.48 16.39
N TRP A 227 5.86 -15.30 16.99
CA TRP A 227 6.92 -14.63 17.74
C TRP A 227 8.23 -14.35 16.99
N ASP A 228 9.07 -15.33 16.66
CA ASP A 228 10.39 -15.12 16.01
C ASP A 228 10.51 -15.83 14.65
N CYS A 229 9.41 -16.34 14.09
CA CYS A 229 9.48 -17.20 12.90
C CYS A 229 9.99 -16.51 11.61
N TRP A 230 10.21 -15.19 11.61
CA TRP A 230 10.82 -14.48 10.48
C TRP A 230 12.34 -14.34 10.58
N GLU A 231 12.97 -14.78 11.68
CA GLU A 231 14.41 -14.68 11.81
C GLU A 231 15.13 -15.38 10.64
N PRO A 232 16.32 -14.90 10.25
CA PRO A 232 17.05 -15.45 9.12
C PRO A 232 17.26 -16.97 9.22
N GLN A 233 17.48 -17.50 10.43
CA GLN A 233 17.61 -18.95 10.65
C GLN A 233 16.39 -19.78 10.24
N TYR A 234 15.18 -19.21 10.34
CA TYR A 234 13.94 -19.94 10.02
C TYR A 234 13.45 -19.69 8.59
N THR A 235 13.90 -18.60 7.97
CA THR A 235 13.39 -18.14 6.66
C THR A 235 14.45 -18.08 5.56
N ALA A 236 15.66 -18.55 5.83
CA ALA A 236 16.83 -18.37 4.95
C ALA A 236 17.05 -16.89 4.59
N GLY A 237 16.84 -15.99 5.56
CA GLY A 237 16.95 -14.54 5.36
C GLY A 237 15.79 -13.89 4.57
N LEU A 238 14.70 -14.62 4.29
CA LEU A 238 13.55 -14.12 3.52
C LEU A 238 12.38 -13.62 4.38
N GLY A 239 12.53 -13.48 5.69
CA GLY A 239 11.46 -13.07 6.60
C GLY A 239 10.70 -11.81 6.18
N THR A 240 11.42 -10.78 5.72
CA THR A 240 10.82 -9.55 5.19
C THR A 240 10.03 -9.77 3.90
N VAL A 241 10.49 -10.69 3.05
CA VAL A 241 9.83 -11.07 1.80
C VAL A 241 8.53 -11.81 2.10
N PHE A 242 8.51 -12.72 3.07
CA PHE A 242 7.30 -13.41 3.51
C PHE A 242 6.21 -12.43 3.99
N ALA A 243 6.57 -11.45 4.80
CA ALA A 243 5.63 -10.39 5.21
C ALA A 243 5.19 -9.49 4.05
N LYS A 244 6.02 -9.37 3.00
CA LYS A 244 5.76 -8.50 1.86
C LYS A 244 4.74 -9.09 0.89
N LEU A 245 4.73 -10.41 0.71
CA LEU A 245 3.79 -11.09 -0.18
C LEU A 245 2.31 -10.77 0.11
N PRO A 246 1.80 -10.93 1.35
CA PRO A 246 0.42 -10.58 1.65
C PRO A 246 0.17 -9.08 1.54
N ALA A 247 1.16 -8.22 1.83
CA ALA A 247 1.03 -6.77 1.64
C ALA A 247 0.80 -6.40 0.17
N ASN A 248 1.60 -6.97 -0.75
CA ASN A 248 1.50 -6.68 -2.17
C ASN A 248 0.16 -7.17 -2.74
N LEU A 249 -0.26 -8.39 -2.40
CA LEU A 249 -1.57 -8.91 -2.83
C LEU A 249 -2.73 -8.09 -2.28
N PHE A 250 -2.64 -7.69 -1.01
CA PHE A 250 -3.64 -6.82 -0.40
C PHE A 250 -3.79 -5.51 -1.20
N LEU A 251 -2.68 -4.84 -1.52
CA LEU A 251 -2.71 -3.60 -2.28
C LEU A 251 -3.26 -3.81 -3.70
N VAL A 252 -2.84 -4.86 -4.38
CA VAL A 252 -3.35 -5.22 -5.72
C VAL A 252 -4.86 -5.46 -5.66
N ALA A 253 -5.34 -6.29 -4.73
CA ALA A 253 -6.75 -6.59 -4.56
C ALA A 253 -7.55 -5.34 -4.20
N TRP A 254 -7.05 -4.54 -3.24
CA TRP A 254 -7.64 -3.27 -2.86
C TRP A 254 -7.81 -2.34 -4.06
N ALA A 255 -6.75 -2.15 -4.85
CA ALA A 255 -6.80 -1.25 -5.99
C ALA A 255 -7.79 -1.75 -7.06
N LEU A 256 -7.75 -3.04 -7.38
CA LEU A 256 -8.68 -3.64 -8.35
C LEU A 256 -10.13 -3.51 -7.91
N ILE A 257 -10.45 -3.87 -6.67
CA ILE A 257 -11.83 -3.83 -6.15
C ILE A 257 -12.32 -2.38 -6.05
N MET A 258 -11.55 -1.50 -5.40
CA MET A 258 -11.99 -0.12 -5.14
C MET A 258 -12.08 0.70 -6.42
N CYS A 259 -11.11 0.55 -7.33
CA CYS A 259 -11.11 1.29 -8.59
C CYS A 259 -12.10 0.72 -9.60
N ALA A 260 -12.30 -0.60 -9.63
CA ALA A 260 -13.34 -1.21 -10.45
C ALA A 260 -14.73 -0.75 -9.99
N TYR A 261 -14.99 -0.78 -8.68
CA TYR A 261 -16.24 -0.30 -8.09
C TYR A 261 -16.46 1.20 -8.34
N ALA A 262 -15.41 2.02 -8.30
CA ALA A 262 -15.50 3.41 -8.70
C ALA A 262 -15.81 3.59 -10.20
N GLY A 263 -15.60 2.57 -11.04
CA GLY A 263 -15.68 2.68 -12.50
C GLY A 263 -14.49 3.44 -13.08
N ARG A 264 -13.32 3.32 -12.43
CA ARG A 264 -12.14 4.17 -12.66
C ARG A 264 -10.86 3.39 -12.93
N LEU A 265 -10.94 2.07 -13.16
CA LEU A 265 -9.76 1.25 -13.42
C LEU A 265 -9.18 1.54 -14.81
N ASN A 266 -8.39 2.61 -14.91
CA ASN A 266 -7.78 3.10 -16.15
C ASN A 266 -6.31 2.67 -16.28
N LYS A 267 -5.66 3.08 -17.36
CA LYS A 267 -4.27 2.72 -17.66
C LYS A 267 -3.28 3.15 -16.57
N ILE A 268 -3.50 4.31 -15.93
CA ILE A 268 -2.64 4.81 -14.85
C ILE A 268 -2.71 3.85 -13.66
N ILE A 269 -3.92 3.54 -13.20
CA ILE A 269 -4.12 2.64 -12.06
C ILE A 269 -3.58 1.25 -12.37
N VAL A 270 -3.88 0.71 -13.56
CA VAL A 270 -3.39 -0.62 -13.96
C VAL A 270 -1.88 -0.67 -14.03
N ALA A 271 -1.19 0.38 -14.51
CA ALA A 271 0.26 0.41 -14.51
C ALA A 271 0.84 0.31 -13.08
N ASN A 272 0.31 1.10 -12.14
CA ASN A 272 0.77 1.07 -10.74
C ASN A 272 0.50 -0.30 -10.09
N VAL A 273 -0.70 -0.87 -10.31
CA VAL A 273 -1.06 -2.21 -9.81
C VAL A 273 -0.18 -3.30 -10.42
N ALA A 274 0.15 -3.19 -11.71
CA ALA A 274 1.03 -4.15 -12.37
C ALA A 274 2.43 -4.16 -11.76
N VAL A 275 3.01 -2.99 -11.44
CA VAL A 275 4.31 -2.92 -10.76
C VAL A 275 4.26 -3.63 -9.40
N GLN A 276 3.21 -3.39 -8.60
CA GLN A 276 3.07 -4.07 -7.31
C GLN A 276 2.88 -5.58 -7.45
N TYR A 277 2.15 -6.01 -8.48
CA TYR A 277 1.99 -7.42 -8.79
C TYR A 277 3.32 -8.07 -9.21
N LEU A 278 4.14 -7.38 -10.00
CA LEU A 278 5.48 -7.86 -10.38
C LEU A 278 6.38 -8.04 -9.14
N PHE A 279 6.28 -7.15 -8.15
CA PHE A 279 6.99 -7.34 -6.88
C PHE A 279 6.50 -8.57 -6.12
N TRP A 280 5.19 -8.86 -6.15
CA TRP A 280 4.67 -10.10 -5.59
C TRP A 280 5.20 -11.34 -6.32
N VAL A 281 5.20 -11.35 -7.66
CA VAL A 281 5.74 -12.44 -8.46
C VAL A 281 7.22 -12.66 -8.16
N ARG A 282 8.02 -11.58 -8.09
CA ARG A 282 9.45 -11.64 -7.72
C ARG A 282 9.65 -12.19 -6.32
N GLY A 283 8.87 -11.74 -5.34
CA GLY A 283 8.96 -12.26 -3.97
C GLY A 283 8.60 -13.75 -3.90
N THR A 284 7.55 -14.16 -4.60
CA THR A 284 7.10 -15.56 -4.68
C THR A 284 8.19 -16.42 -5.31
N TYR A 285 8.79 -15.98 -6.41
CA TYR A 285 9.91 -16.65 -7.04
C TYR A 285 11.04 -16.90 -6.02
N ARG A 286 11.47 -15.88 -5.27
CA ARG A 286 12.54 -16.03 -4.26
C ARG A 286 12.20 -17.06 -3.18
N VAL A 287 10.98 -17.04 -2.67
CA VAL A 287 10.51 -17.99 -1.65
C VAL A 287 10.45 -19.42 -2.18
N VAL A 288 9.97 -19.59 -3.42
CA VAL A 288 9.85 -20.91 -4.05
C VAL A 288 11.21 -21.48 -4.43
N VAL A 289 12.16 -20.65 -4.89
CA VAL A 289 13.53 -21.11 -5.20
C VAL A 289 14.14 -21.83 -4.02
N VAL A 290 14.02 -21.26 -2.82
CA VAL A 290 14.60 -21.83 -1.59
C VAL A 290 13.95 -23.16 -1.20
N SER A 291 12.68 -23.37 -1.51
CA SER A 291 11.92 -24.55 -1.06
C SER A 291 11.78 -25.66 -2.12
N MET A 292 11.71 -25.30 -3.40
CA MET A 292 11.33 -26.21 -4.50
C MET A 292 12.26 -26.11 -5.72
N GLY A 293 13.30 -25.29 -5.65
CA GLY A 293 14.28 -25.11 -6.71
C GLY A 293 13.82 -24.20 -7.87
N THR A 294 14.77 -23.86 -8.74
CA THR A 294 14.62 -22.85 -9.79
C THR A 294 13.54 -23.18 -10.82
N VAL A 295 13.42 -24.44 -11.24
CA VAL A 295 12.45 -24.86 -12.27
C VAL A 295 11.01 -24.66 -11.79
N SER A 296 10.72 -25.07 -10.55
CA SER A 296 9.42 -24.87 -9.92
C SER A 296 9.10 -23.38 -9.76
N ALA A 297 10.08 -22.60 -9.28
CA ALA A 297 9.92 -21.16 -9.10
C ALA A 297 9.63 -20.43 -10.42
N ALA A 298 10.36 -20.76 -11.49
CA ALA A 298 10.14 -20.19 -12.81
C ALA A 298 8.75 -20.53 -13.36
N SER A 299 8.31 -21.79 -13.20
CA SER A 299 6.99 -22.24 -13.63
C SER A 299 5.86 -21.51 -12.88
N ILE A 300 5.96 -21.40 -11.55
CA ILE A 300 4.99 -20.67 -10.72
C ILE A 300 4.96 -19.19 -11.08
N ALA A 301 6.14 -18.58 -11.32
CA ALA A 301 6.21 -17.18 -11.75
C ALA A 301 5.55 -16.97 -13.13
N GLY A 302 5.79 -17.86 -14.10
CA GLY A 302 5.17 -17.83 -15.43
C GLY A 302 3.65 -17.93 -15.37
N ILE A 303 3.12 -18.90 -14.61
CA ILE A 303 1.67 -19.06 -14.39
C ILE A 303 1.09 -17.83 -13.68
N SER A 304 1.78 -17.32 -12.66
CA SER A 304 1.35 -16.11 -11.94
C SER A 304 1.28 -14.89 -12.87
N LEU A 305 2.24 -14.69 -13.76
CA LEU A 305 2.20 -13.61 -14.74
C LEU A 305 0.98 -13.72 -15.66
N ALA A 306 0.67 -14.92 -16.16
CA ALA A 306 -0.50 -15.15 -16.99
C ALA A 306 -1.81 -14.86 -16.24
N LEU A 307 -1.93 -15.34 -14.99
CA LEU A 307 -3.09 -15.06 -14.13
C LEU A 307 -3.22 -13.58 -13.79
N GLY A 308 -2.11 -12.90 -13.50
CA GLY A 308 -2.07 -11.46 -13.26
C GLY A 308 -2.57 -10.65 -14.46
N LEU A 309 -2.12 -11.00 -15.67
CA LEU A 309 -2.60 -10.36 -16.89
C LEU A 309 -4.11 -10.57 -17.08
N ALA A 310 -4.59 -11.81 -16.89
CA ALA A 310 -6.02 -12.12 -16.97
C ALA A 310 -6.83 -11.32 -15.94
N LEU A 311 -6.32 -11.18 -14.72
CA LEU A 311 -6.94 -10.41 -13.65
C LEU A 311 -7.03 -8.90 -13.99
N LEU A 312 -5.96 -8.33 -14.55
CA LEU A 312 -5.96 -6.92 -14.97
C LEU A 312 -6.96 -6.67 -16.11
N LEU A 313 -7.02 -7.55 -17.11
CA LEU A 313 -7.95 -7.44 -18.24
C LEU A 313 -9.41 -7.59 -17.80
N THR A 314 -9.70 -8.60 -16.99
CA THR A 314 -11.06 -8.83 -16.46
C THR A 314 -11.50 -7.70 -15.53
N GLY A 315 -10.61 -7.20 -14.67
CA GLY A 315 -10.88 -6.03 -13.83
C GLY A 315 -11.22 -4.78 -14.65
N GLN A 316 -10.50 -4.52 -15.75
CA GLN A 316 -10.78 -3.39 -16.64
C GLN A 316 -12.14 -3.53 -17.32
N HIS A 317 -12.47 -4.73 -17.79
CA HIS A 317 -13.77 -5.02 -18.39
C HIS A 317 -14.91 -4.81 -17.39
N ALA A 318 -14.79 -5.37 -16.19
CA ALA A 318 -15.76 -5.21 -15.10
C ALA A 318 -15.95 -3.73 -14.73
N SER A 319 -14.86 -2.95 -14.65
CA SER A 319 -14.93 -1.52 -14.35
C SER A 319 -15.72 -0.74 -15.41
N LYS A 320 -15.51 -1.04 -16.70
CA LYS A 320 -16.26 -0.42 -17.81
C LYS A 320 -17.76 -0.77 -17.75
N MET A 321 -18.08 -2.04 -17.48
CA MET A 321 -19.48 -2.48 -17.30
C MET A 321 -20.17 -1.79 -16.10
N ILE A 322 -19.45 -1.62 -14.98
CA ILE A 322 -19.97 -0.92 -13.81
C ILE A 322 -20.17 0.56 -14.14
N ALA A 323 -19.28 1.19 -14.91
CA ALA A 323 -19.45 2.58 -15.33
C ALA A 323 -20.71 2.77 -16.21
N SER A 324 -20.92 1.92 -17.21
CA SER A 324 -22.05 2.04 -18.16
C SER A 324 -23.43 1.83 -17.50
N ARG A 325 -23.54 0.93 -16.51
CA ARG A 325 -24.80 0.70 -15.78
C ARG A 325 -25.30 1.93 -15.01
N PHE A 326 -24.41 2.87 -14.69
CA PHE A 326 -24.73 4.08 -13.94
C PHE A 326 -24.76 5.34 -14.81
N SER A 327 -24.25 5.30 -16.05
CA SER A 327 -24.49 6.37 -17.03
C SER A 327 -25.91 6.34 -17.57
N ASN A 328 -26.52 5.16 -17.68
CA ASN A 328 -27.85 4.96 -18.27
C ASN A 328 -29.01 5.22 -17.27
N LYS A 329 -28.73 5.82 -16.11
CA LYS A 329 -29.72 6.16 -15.07
C LYS A 329 -29.84 7.66 -14.82
N VAL A 330 -29.46 8.48 -15.81
CA VAL A 330 -29.70 9.93 -15.83
C VAL A 330 -30.88 10.19 -16.75
#